data_AF-A0A0K0CW40-F1
#
_entry.id   AF-A0A0K0CW40-F1
#
_cell.length_a   1.000
_cell.length_b   1.000
_cell.length_c   1.000
_cell.angle_alpha   90.00
_cell.angle_beta   90.00
_cell.angle_gamma   90.00
#
_symmetry.space_group_name_H-M   'P 1'
#
loop_
_entity.id
_entity.type
_entity.pdbx_description
1 polymer ?
#
loop_
_entity_poly.entity_id
_entity_poly.type
_entity_poly.pdbx_seq_one_letter_code
_entity_poly.pdbx_strand_id
1 'polypeptide(L)'
;MNASVSLASRAVRVLLKWMEGSRLMVHRDSDVNKIKTKLEFNDENRRRMNVIITNYTEGQKAEALIPALDLAQRQHGWLLKFVMHEVARILEAPQMRAYKTATFYTMFNR
;
A
#
# COMPACT_ATOMS: atom_id res chain seq x y z
N MET A 1 5.12 30.51 -34.78
CA MET A 1 5.43 29.08 -35.03
C MET A 1 5.65 28.44 -33.67
N ASN A 2 4.86 27.43 -33.27
CA ASN A 2 5.13 26.43 -32.20
C ASN A 2 3.81 25.75 -31.78
N ALA A 3 3.17 25.04 -32.70
CA ALA A 3 1.96 24.26 -32.44
C ALA A 3 2.13 22.84 -33.00
N SER A 4 3.09 22.10 -32.46
CA SER A 4 3.27 20.68 -32.76
C SER A 4 3.90 19.94 -31.58
N VAL A 5 3.29 20.09 -30.39
CA VAL A 5 3.55 19.15 -29.30
C VAL A 5 2.91 17.82 -29.68
N SER A 6 3.70 16.97 -30.35
CA SER A 6 3.33 15.65 -30.89
C SER A 6 2.51 14.81 -29.91
N LEU A 7 1.47 14.12 -30.39
CA LEU A 7 0.67 13.16 -29.60
C LEU A 7 1.55 12.14 -28.87
N ALA A 8 2.68 11.74 -29.48
CA ALA A 8 3.65 10.84 -28.86
C ALA A 8 4.22 11.44 -27.56
N SER A 9 4.47 12.75 -27.51
CA SER A 9 4.99 13.42 -26.30
C SER A 9 3.97 13.53 -25.17
N ARG A 10 2.67 13.49 -25.49
CA ARG A 10 1.58 13.42 -24.50
C ARG A 10 1.45 11.99 -23.96
N ALA A 11 1.45 11.00 -24.85
CA ALA A 11 1.41 9.59 -24.46
C ALA A 11 2.61 9.21 -23.59
N VAL A 12 3.82 9.64 -23.98
CA VAL A 12 5.05 9.41 -23.20
C VAL A 12 5.00 10.11 -21.84
N ARG A 13 4.47 11.33 -21.73
CA ARG A 13 4.29 11.99 -20.43
C ARG A 13 3.27 11.30 -19.53
N VAL A 14 2.18 10.82 -20.11
CA VAL A 14 1.18 10.04 -19.37
C VAL A 14 1.83 8.75 -18.89
N LEU A 15 2.52 8.01 -19.77
CA LEU A 15 3.22 6.78 -19.43
C LEU A 15 4.29 7.00 -18.35
N LEU A 16 5.11 8.05 -18.48
CA LEU A 16 6.11 8.43 -17.47
C LEU A 16 5.46 8.76 -16.13
N LYS A 17 4.32 9.45 -16.12
CA LYS A 17 3.55 9.73 -14.91
C LYS A 17 2.98 8.46 -14.27
N TRP A 18 2.63 7.45 -15.06
CA TRP A 18 2.22 6.13 -14.56
C TRP A 18 3.41 5.29 -14.06
N MET A 19 4.62 5.56 -14.58
CA MET A 19 5.86 4.88 -14.17
C MET A 19 6.58 5.55 -12.99
N GLU A 20 6.32 6.83 -12.71
CA GLU A 20 6.81 7.47 -11.49
C GLU A 20 6.11 6.87 -10.28
N GLY A 21 6.84 6.04 -9.53
CA GLY A 21 6.43 5.62 -8.19
C GLY A 21 6.10 6.85 -7.33
N SER A 22 5.05 6.74 -6.52
CA SER A 22 4.49 7.84 -5.74
C SER A 22 5.54 8.53 -4.84
N ARG A 23 6.15 9.61 -5.33
CA ARG A 23 7.00 10.54 -4.54
C ARG A 23 6.17 11.43 -3.60
N LEU A 24 4.86 11.45 -3.79
CA LEU A 24 3.94 12.20 -2.94
C LEU A 24 3.81 11.49 -1.58
N MET A 25 4.19 12.19 -0.52
CA MET A 25 4.03 11.70 0.87
C MET A 25 2.62 11.91 1.42
N VAL A 26 1.70 12.41 0.59
CA VAL A 26 0.30 12.68 0.92
C VAL A 26 -0.60 11.85 0.02
N HIS A 27 -1.63 11.25 0.60
CA HIS A 27 -2.64 10.50 -0.15
C HIS A 27 -3.73 11.43 -0.65
N ARG A 28 -4.14 11.26 -1.92
CA ARG A 28 -5.34 11.87 -2.48
C ARG A 28 -6.27 10.76 -2.91
N ASP A 29 -7.53 10.82 -2.47
CA ASP A 29 -8.51 9.80 -2.83
C ASP A 29 -8.74 9.81 -4.36
N SER A 30 -8.65 8.64 -4.97
CA SER A 30 -8.94 8.39 -6.39
C SER A 30 -10.05 7.34 -6.50
N ASP A 31 -10.64 7.14 -7.66
CA ASP A 31 -11.75 6.18 -7.82
C ASP A 31 -11.38 4.75 -7.44
N VAL A 32 -10.12 4.38 -7.63
CA VAL A 32 -9.58 3.05 -7.32
C VAL A 32 -8.97 2.93 -5.92
N ASN A 33 -8.62 4.05 -5.28
CA ASN A 33 -7.92 4.07 -3.98
C ASN A 33 -8.69 4.94 -2.96
N LYS A 34 -9.83 4.41 -2.49
CA LYS A 34 -10.70 4.99 -1.44
C LYS A 34 -10.73 4.10 -0.20
N ILE A 35 -11.01 4.71 0.96
CA ILE A 35 -11.12 3.99 2.25
C ILE A 35 -12.31 3.02 2.28
N LYS A 36 -13.39 3.32 1.54
CA LYS A 36 -14.65 2.55 1.60
C LYS A 36 -14.57 1.15 0.99
N THR A 37 -13.51 0.84 0.25
CA THR A 37 -13.35 -0.48 -0.35
C THR A 37 -12.94 -1.47 0.74
N LYS A 38 -13.81 -2.42 1.09
CA LYS A 38 -13.48 -3.50 2.00
C LYS A 38 -12.79 -4.61 1.21
N LEU A 39 -11.61 -5.03 1.66
CA LEU A 39 -10.89 -6.13 1.07
C LEU A 39 -10.55 -7.15 2.15
N GLU A 40 -10.66 -8.43 1.80
CA GLU A 40 -10.32 -9.53 2.68
C GLU A 40 -9.09 -10.27 2.15
N PHE A 41 -8.18 -10.63 3.07
CA PHE A 41 -7.08 -11.54 2.76
C PHE A 41 -7.62 -12.89 2.29
N ASN A 42 -6.92 -13.57 1.39
CA ASN A 42 -7.27 -14.94 1.06
C ASN A 42 -7.00 -15.86 2.27
N ASP A 43 -7.58 -17.06 2.29
CA ASP A 43 -7.42 -17.99 3.43
C ASP A 43 -5.97 -18.38 3.69
N GLU A 44 -5.17 -18.50 2.64
CA GLU A 44 -3.75 -18.80 2.74
C GLU A 44 -2.97 -17.68 3.45
N ASN A 45 -3.17 -16.43 3.05
CA ASN A 45 -2.49 -15.28 3.64
C ASN A 45 -3.02 -14.98 5.03
N ARG A 46 -4.27 -15.32 5.36
CA ARG A 46 -4.74 -15.29 6.76
C ARG A 46 -3.91 -16.22 7.64
N ARG A 47 -3.64 -17.45 7.18
CA ARG A 47 -2.80 -18.40 7.92
C ARG A 47 -1.36 -17.89 8.04
N ARG A 48 -0.78 -17.37 6.95
CA ARG A 48 0.57 -16.78 6.96
C ARG A 48 0.66 -15.56 7.88
N MET A 49 -0.37 -14.72 7.89
CA MET A 49 -0.47 -13.56 8.78
C MET A 49 -0.46 -14.00 10.25
N ASN A 50 -1.22 -15.04 10.60
CA ASN A 50 -1.22 -15.58 11.96
C ASN A 50 0.16 -16.09 12.37
N VAL A 51 0.86 -16.81 11.47
CA VAL A 51 2.24 -17.28 11.72
C VAL A 51 3.21 -16.10 11.95
N ILE A 52 3.07 -15.02 11.17
CA ILE A 52 3.86 -13.80 11.36
C ILE A 52 3.58 -13.20 12.73
N ILE A 53 2.31 -13.08 13.13
CA ILE A 53 1.90 -12.50 14.41
C ILE A 53 2.43 -13.34 15.59
N THR A 54 2.43 -14.67 15.49
CA THR A 54 2.93 -15.56 16.55
C THR A 54 4.43 -15.44 16.82
N ASN A 55 5.20 -14.85 15.90
CA ASN A 55 6.62 -14.60 16.12
C ASN A 55 6.88 -13.44 17.11
N TYR A 56 5.85 -12.64 17.41
CA TYR A 56 5.92 -11.51 18.33
C TYR A 56 5.21 -11.83 19.64
N THR A 57 5.69 -11.25 20.73
CA THR A 57 5.11 -11.50 22.06
C THR A 57 3.70 -10.90 22.19
N GLU A 58 2.91 -11.43 23.13
CA GLU A 58 1.59 -10.91 23.43
C GLU A 58 1.67 -9.43 23.84
N GLY A 59 0.88 -8.57 23.19
CA GLY A 59 0.92 -7.12 23.36
C GLY A 59 1.81 -6.36 22.38
N GLN A 60 2.70 -7.05 21.65
CA GLN A 60 3.60 -6.44 20.65
C GLN A 60 3.19 -6.74 19.19
N LYS A 61 1.93 -7.13 18.96
CA LYS A 61 1.42 -7.45 17.61
C LYS A 61 1.66 -6.33 16.58
N ALA A 62 1.68 -5.07 17.01
CA ALA A 62 1.95 -3.92 16.15
C ALA A 62 3.36 -3.90 15.53
N GLU A 63 4.32 -4.67 16.06
CA GLU A 63 5.68 -4.79 15.51
C GLU A 63 5.72 -5.66 14.25
N ALA A 64 4.72 -6.51 14.05
CA ALA A 64 4.50 -7.29 12.83
C ALA A 64 4.08 -6.44 11.61
N LEU A 65 4.05 -5.10 11.72
CA LEU A 65 3.59 -4.20 10.67
C LEU A 65 4.35 -4.36 9.35
N ILE A 66 5.67 -4.47 9.39
CA ILE A 66 6.50 -4.59 8.18
C ILE A 66 6.18 -5.89 7.43
N PRO A 67 6.28 -7.09 8.06
CA PRO A 67 5.97 -8.33 7.35
C PRO A 67 4.49 -8.46 6.97
N ALA A 68 3.57 -7.89 7.76
CA ALA A 68 2.14 -7.87 7.41
C ALA A 68 1.84 -7.01 6.19
N LEU A 69 2.46 -5.83 6.09
CA LEU A 69 2.34 -4.94 4.91
C LEU A 69 3.00 -5.57 3.69
N ASP A 70 4.14 -6.25 3.84
CA ASP A 70 4.79 -6.97 2.73
C ASP A 70 3.88 -8.08 2.18
N LEU A 71 3.28 -8.88 3.07
CA LEU A 71 2.33 -9.92 2.68
C LEU A 71 1.12 -9.33 1.93
N ALA A 72 0.60 -8.20 2.39
CA ALA A 72 -0.50 -7.51 1.75
C ALA A 72 -0.13 -6.97 0.36
N GLN A 73 1.07 -6.39 0.21
CA GLN A 73 1.57 -5.94 -1.08
C GLN A 73 1.75 -7.12 -2.06
N ARG A 74 2.21 -8.28 -1.60
CA ARG A 74 2.33 -9.48 -2.47
C ARG A 74 0.98 -9.98 -2.97
N GLN A 75 -0.08 -9.84 -2.18
CA GLN A 75 -1.42 -10.25 -2.60
C GLN A 75 -2.03 -9.26 -3.61
N HIS A 76 -1.83 -7.95 -3.42
CA HIS A 76 -2.52 -6.91 -4.19
C HIS A 76 -1.65 -6.22 -5.25
N GLY A 77 -0.34 -6.50 -5.27
CA GLY A 77 0.67 -5.78 -6.04
C GLY A 77 1.03 -4.41 -5.46
N TRP A 78 0.03 -3.67 -4.96
CA TRP A 78 0.15 -2.30 -4.44
C TRP A 78 -0.51 -2.15 -3.08
N LEU A 79 0.06 -1.30 -2.22
CA LEU A 79 -0.51 -0.93 -0.94
C LEU A 79 -1.49 0.23 -1.09
N LEU A 80 -2.73 -0.12 -1.43
CA LEU A 80 -3.85 0.81 -1.41
C LEU A 80 -4.18 1.22 0.04
N LYS A 81 -4.83 2.37 0.20
CA LYS A 81 -5.14 2.96 1.51
C LYS A 81 -6.00 2.05 2.39
N PHE A 82 -6.98 1.38 1.79
CA PHE A 82 -7.83 0.43 2.50
C PHE A 82 -7.07 -0.84 2.92
N VAL A 83 -6.07 -1.27 2.15
CA VAL A 83 -5.22 -2.43 2.50
C VAL A 83 -4.41 -2.11 3.77
N MET A 84 -3.84 -0.92 3.84
CA MET A 84 -3.12 -0.46 5.05
C MET A 84 -4.04 -0.36 6.28
N HIS A 85 -5.30 0.08 6.07
CA HIS A 85 -6.31 0.10 7.14
C HIS A 85 -6.63 -1.30 7.66
N GLU A 86 -6.78 -2.27 6.76
CA GLU A 86 -7.11 -3.64 7.14
C GLU A 86 -5.95 -4.30 7.90
N VAL A 87 -4.71 -4.09 7.46
CA VAL A 87 -3.52 -4.54 8.20
C VAL A 87 -3.46 -3.91 9.60
N ALA A 88 -3.69 -2.60 9.69
CA ALA A 88 -3.72 -1.91 10.98
C ALA A 88 -4.82 -2.45 11.91
N ARG A 89 -5.99 -2.78 11.37
CA ARG A 89 -7.10 -3.41 12.10
C ARG A 89 -6.73 -4.78 12.64
N ILE A 90 -6.10 -5.63 11.82
CA ILE A 90 -5.67 -6.99 12.21
C ILE A 90 -4.62 -6.95 13.32
N LEU A 91 -3.67 -6.01 13.24
CA LEU A 91 -2.60 -5.86 14.22
C LEU A 91 -2.98 -5.00 15.43
N GLU A 92 -4.24 -4.54 15.51
CA GLU A 92 -4.74 -3.64 16.56
C GLU A 92 -3.88 -2.37 16.70
N ALA A 93 -3.31 -1.91 15.59
CA ALA A 93 -2.39 -0.77 15.54
C ALA A 93 -3.11 0.48 15.00
N PRO A 94 -2.69 1.69 15.41
CA PRO A 94 -3.20 2.92 14.79
C PRO A 94 -2.90 2.94 13.29
N GLN A 95 -3.89 3.30 12.47
CA GLN A 95 -3.75 3.40 11.01
C GLN A 95 -2.58 4.31 10.59
N MET A 96 -2.37 5.40 11.33
CA MET A 96 -1.23 6.30 11.11
C MET A 96 0.13 5.62 11.24
N ARG A 97 0.26 4.58 12.07
CA ARG A 97 1.51 3.81 12.19
C ARG A 97 1.77 3.02 10.91
N ALA A 98 0.75 2.36 10.35
CA ALA A 98 0.86 1.67 9.07
C ALA A 98 1.24 2.64 7.93
N TYR A 99 0.64 3.84 7.90
CA TYR A 99 1.01 4.86 6.92
C TYR A 99 2.46 5.29 7.04
N LYS A 100 2.93 5.61 8.26
CA LYS A 100 4.33 5.99 8.48
C LYS A 100 5.27 4.89 8.01
N THR A 101 5.02 3.64 8.37
CA THR A 101 5.80 2.49 7.92
C THR A 101 5.79 2.36 6.40
N ALA A 102 4.62 2.38 5.75
CA ALA A 102 4.50 2.27 4.31
C ALA A 102 5.17 3.43 3.55
N THR A 103 5.18 4.63 4.15
CA THR A 103 5.85 5.82 3.56
C THR A 103 7.36 5.84 3.77
N PHE A 104 7.83 5.21 4.84
CA PHE A 104 9.23 5.27 5.26
C PHE A 104 10.11 4.28 4.49
N TYR A 105 9.62 3.07 4.24
CA TYR A 105 10.36 2.05 3.51
C TYR A 105 10.11 2.15 2.00
N THR A 106 11.19 2.21 1.23
CA THR A 106 11.15 2.36 -0.23
C THR A 106 10.65 1.11 -0.98
N MET A 107 10.59 -0.05 -0.32
CA MET A 107 10.07 -1.29 -0.91
C MET A 107 8.56 -1.30 -1.12
N PHE A 108 7.85 -0.36 -0.47
CA PHE A 108 6.40 -0.31 -0.50
C PHE A 108 5.87 0.55 -1.64
N ASN A 109 5.15 -0.08 -2.56
CA ASN A 109 4.52 0.57 -3.70
C ASN A 109 3.12 1.04 -3.30
N ARG A 110 2.87 2.35 -3.41
CA ARG A 110 1.65 3.02 -2.93
C ARG A 110 0.94 3.75 -4.06
#